data_AF-A0A832AIX7-F1
#
_entry.id   AF-A0A832AIX7-F1
#
_cell.length_a   1.000
_cell.length_b   1.000
_cell.length_c   1.000
_cell.angle_alpha   90.00
_cell.angle_beta   90.00
_cell.angle_gamma   90.00
#
_symmetry.space_group_name_H-M   'P 1'
#
loop_
_entity.id
_entity.type
_entity.pdbx_description
1 polymer ?
#
loop_
_entity_poly.entity_id
_entity_poly.type
_entity_poly.pdbx_seq_one_letter_code
_entity_poly.pdbx_strand_id
1 'polypeptide(L)'
;MKFGVLQFPGSNCDQDAYHVLGQVLGQPVRYIWHKEHTLGDVECVVVPGGFSYGDYLRTGAIARFSPAMKAVATHARAGGLVIGICNGFQILCEAHLLPGALIRNRGLQFICDWVKLRVETADSPFTNRCRPGQILRIPIAHGEGCYFAEPAVIRQLERTDRILLRYVDNPNGSVADIAGICNETRNVFGLMPHPEHAVDPLTG
;
A
#
# COMPACT_ATOMS: atom_id res chain seq x y z
N MET A 1 14.29 -11.56 6.86
CA MET A 1 12.93 -11.80 6.35
C MET A 1 13.01 -11.86 4.84
N LYS A 2 12.36 -12.83 4.18
CA LYS A 2 12.36 -12.91 2.71
C LYS A 2 11.18 -12.13 2.12
N PHE A 3 11.50 -11.22 1.20
CA PHE A 3 10.52 -10.39 0.53
C PHE A 3 10.20 -10.91 -0.87
N GLY A 4 8.96 -10.70 -1.29
CA GLY A 4 8.51 -10.91 -2.65
C GLY A 4 7.88 -9.64 -3.20
N VAL A 5 8.37 -9.13 -4.33
CA VAL A 5 7.79 -7.97 -5.01
C VAL A 5 7.00 -8.45 -6.23
N LEU A 6 5.69 -8.18 -6.23
CA LEU A 6 4.82 -8.54 -7.35
C LEU A 6 5.13 -7.71 -8.60
N GLN A 7 5.09 -8.33 -9.77
CA GLN A 7 5.21 -7.65 -11.05
C GLN A 7 3.93 -7.86 -11.86
N PHE A 8 3.12 -6.80 -11.97
CA PHE A 8 2.01 -6.74 -12.91
C PHE A 8 2.45 -6.07 -14.21
N PRO A 9 1.84 -6.41 -15.36
CA PRO A 9 1.97 -5.60 -16.56
C PRO A 9 1.56 -4.16 -16.25
N GLY A 10 2.45 -3.17 -16.46
CA GLY A 10 2.17 -1.75 -16.19
C GLY A 10 2.51 -1.27 -14.76
N SER A 11 2.90 -2.16 -13.84
CA SER A 11 3.60 -1.72 -12.62
C SER A 11 4.89 -1.00 -12.99
N ASN A 12 5.25 0.03 -12.22
CA ASN A 12 6.46 0.83 -12.50
C ASN A 12 7.29 1.18 -11.25
N CYS A 13 6.81 0.90 -10.05
CA CYS A 13 7.55 1.07 -8.79
C CYS A 13 8.03 -0.28 -8.20
N ASP A 14 7.91 -1.37 -8.97
CA ASP A 14 8.37 -2.70 -8.57
C ASP A 14 9.90 -2.78 -8.48
N GLN A 15 10.59 -2.11 -9.39
CA GLN A 15 12.06 -2.02 -9.38
C GLN A 15 12.56 -1.18 -8.20
N ASP A 16 11.87 -0.08 -7.87
CA ASP A 16 12.22 0.76 -6.72
C ASP A 16 12.06 -0.02 -5.42
N ALA A 17 10.92 -0.69 -5.23
CA ALA A 17 10.70 -1.55 -4.07
C ALA A 17 11.75 -2.68 -3.97
N TYR A 18 12.09 -3.31 -5.10
CA TYR A 18 13.14 -4.35 -5.14
C TYR A 18 14.51 -3.80 -4.76
N HIS A 19 14.89 -2.64 -5.32
CA HIS A 19 16.16 -1.99 -5.04
C HIS A 19 16.28 -1.62 -3.56
N VAL A 20 15.28 -0.96 -2.99
CA VAL A 20 15.28 -0.55 -1.59
C VAL A 20 15.38 -1.75 -0.66
N LEU A 21 14.57 -2.79 -0.88
CA LEU A 21 14.60 -3.98 -0.04
C LEU A 21 15.94 -4.72 -0.13
N GLY A 22 16.47 -4.90 -1.34
CA GLY A 22 17.66 -5.70 -1.57
C GLY A 22 18.97 -4.96 -1.30
N GLN A 23 19.11 -3.75 -1.81
CA GLN A 23 20.38 -3.00 -1.81
C GLN A 23 20.51 -2.04 -0.63
N VAL A 24 19.41 -1.39 -0.22
CA VAL A 24 19.44 -0.42 0.89
C VAL A 24 19.24 -1.14 2.24
N LEU A 25 18.22 -2.00 2.34
CA LEU A 25 17.88 -2.70 3.58
C LEU A 25 18.57 -4.08 3.72
N GLY A 26 19.27 -4.54 2.68
CA GLY A 26 20.03 -5.79 2.69
C GLY A 26 19.19 -7.05 2.89
N GLN A 27 17.90 -7.03 2.54
CA GLN A 27 17.00 -8.17 2.72
C GLN A 27 16.99 -9.08 1.47
N PRO A 28 16.85 -10.40 1.65
CA PRO A 28 16.58 -11.29 0.53
C PRO A 28 15.26 -10.92 -0.14
N VAL A 29 15.30 -10.58 -1.42
CA VAL A 29 14.12 -10.18 -2.20
C VAL A 29 14.08 -10.94 -3.52
N ARG A 30 12.88 -11.31 -3.97
CA ARG A 30 12.65 -11.88 -5.31
C ARG A 30 11.46 -11.22 -5.98
N TYR A 31 11.45 -11.21 -7.30
CA TYR A 31 10.23 -10.90 -8.05
C TYR A 31 9.25 -12.06 -8.00
N ILE A 32 7.95 -11.73 -8.03
CA ILE A 32 6.83 -12.66 -8.19
C ILE A 32 6.06 -12.21 -9.42
N TRP A 33 6.09 -13.00 -10.49
CA TRP A 33 5.33 -12.69 -11.69
C TRP A 33 3.83 -12.83 -11.42
N HIS A 34 2.99 -11.93 -11.96
CA HIS A 34 1.54 -11.93 -11.64
C HIS A 34 0.82 -13.25 -11.99
N LYS A 35 1.37 -14.08 -12.88
CA LYS A 35 0.83 -15.40 -13.23
C LYS A 35 1.32 -16.55 -12.34
N GLU A 36 2.24 -16.31 -11.42
CA GLU A 36 2.65 -17.33 -10.44
C GLU A 36 1.47 -17.72 -9.54
N HIS A 37 1.42 -19.00 -9.17
CA HIS A 37 0.36 -19.54 -8.31
C HIS A 37 0.81 -19.74 -6.85
N THR A 38 2.10 -19.54 -6.57
CA THR A 38 2.71 -19.74 -5.24
C THR A 38 3.67 -18.61 -4.93
N LEU A 39 3.77 -18.27 -3.64
CA LEU A 39 4.72 -17.28 -3.12
C LEU A 39 5.98 -17.95 -2.55
N GLY A 40 6.06 -19.28 -2.57
CA GLY A 40 7.22 -20.02 -2.06
C GLY A 40 7.45 -19.76 -0.57
N ASP A 41 8.69 -19.43 -0.21
CA ASP A 41 9.18 -19.13 1.14
C ASP A 41 9.17 -17.62 1.46
N VAL A 42 8.41 -16.82 0.72
CA VAL A 42 8.28 -15.37 0.99
C VAL A 42 7.50 -15.16 2.28
N GLU A 43 8.03 -14.30 3.16
CA GLU A 43 7.42 -13.95 4.44
C GLU A 43 6.63 -12.63 4.35
N CYS A 44 7.13 -11.67 3.53
CA CYS A 44 6.48 -10.39 3.28
C CYS A 44 6.32 -10.12 1.78
N VAL A 45 5.09 -9.83 1.34
CA VAL A 45 4.80 -9.50 -0.05
C VAL A 45 4.59 -7.99 -0.21
N VAL A 46 5.22 -7.41 -1.21
CA VAL A 46 4.95 -6.04 -1.68
C VAL A 46 4.12 -6.09 -2.94
N VAL A 47 2.94 -5.46 -2.90
CA VAL A 47 2.14 -5.10 -4.07
C VAL A 47 2.56 -3.67 -4.44
N PRO A 48 3.34 -3.46 -5.52
CA PRO A 48 3.98 -2.18 -5.77
C PRO A 48 3.02 -1.14 -6.35
N GLY A 49 3.50 0.11 -6.39
CA GLY A 49 2.84 1.21 -7.11
C GLY A 49 2.94 1.13 -8.63
N GLY A 50 2.30 2.10 -9.28
CA GLY A 50 2.29 2.27 -10.74
C GLY A 50 0.90 2.29 -11.34
N PHE A 51 0.77 1.77 -12.56
CA PHE A 51 -0.48 1.79 -13.33
C PHE A 51 -0.73 0.38 -13.87
N SER A 52 -1.00 -0.58 -12.97
CA SER A 52 -1.22 -1.97 -13.39
C SER A 52 -2.34 -2.05 -14.45
N TYR A 53 -2.03 -2.70 -15.57
CA TYR A 53 -2.88 -2.76 -16.77
C TYR A 53 -3.32 -1.38 -17.30
N GLY A 54 -2.49 -0.35 -17.09
CA GLY A 54 -2.77 1.03 -17.50
C GLY A 54 -3.98 1.66 -16.79
N ASP A 55 -4.49 1.04 -15.72
CA ASP A 55 -5.72 1.41 -15.03
C ASP A 55 -6.95 1.56 -15.98
N TYR A 56 -6.93 0.88 -17.13
CA TYR A 56 -7.87 1.10 -18.25
C TYR A 56 -9.35 0.98 -17.89
N LEU A 57 -9.71 0.05 -17.01
CA LEU A 57 -11.09 -0.09 -16.53
C LEU A 57 -11.31 0.78 -15.28
N ARG A 58 -10.46 0.54 -14.28
CA ARG A 58 -10.37 1.22 -12.99
C ARG A 58 -9.08 0.76 -12.33
N THR A 59 -8.47 1.63 -11.53
CA THR A 59 -7.23 1.34 -10.81
C THR A 59 -7.25 -0.01 -10.10
N GLY A 60 -6.27 -0.87 -10.43
CA GLY A 60 -6.09 -2.18 -9.82
C GLY A 60 -7.18 -3.25 -10.07
N ALA A 61 -8.28 -2.90 -10.75
CA ALA A 61 -9.45 -3.76 -10.89
C ALA A 61 -9.16 -5.03 -11.73
N ILE A 62 -8.29 -4.92 -12.74
CA ILE A 62 -7.87 -6.07 -13.55
C ILE A 62 -6.84 -6.92 -12.78
N ALA A 63 -5.93 -6.26 -12.07
CA ALA A 63 -4.82 -6.92 -11.39
C ALA A 63 -5.28 -7.92 -10.31
N ARG A 64 -6.40 -7.63 -9.63
CA ARG A 64 -6.99 -8.48 -8.60
C ARG A 64 -7.28 -9.92 -9.08
N PHE A 65 -7.50 -10.11 -10.38
CA PHE A 65 -7.81 -11.42 -10.97
C PHE A 65 -6.57 -12.25 -11.32
N SER A 66 -5.38 -11.68 -11.17
CA SER A 66 -4.12 -12.38 -11.43
C SER A 66 -3.96 -13.59 -10.50
N PRO A 67 -3.43 -14.73 -11.01
CA PRO A 67 -3.14 -15.90 -10.18
C PRO A 67 -2.36 -15.60 -8.90
N ALA A 68 -1.37 -14.71 -8.98
CA ALA A 68 -0.55 -14.36 -7.83
C ALA A 68 -1.35 -13.71 -6.70
N MET A 69 -2.42 -12.96 -7.01
CA MET A 69 -3.29 -12.37 -5.99
C MET A 69 -4.09 -13.41 -5.20
N LYS A 70 -4.36 -14.59 -5.79
CA LYS A 70 -4.92 -15.72 -5.03
C LYS A 70 -3.91 -16.24 -4.01
N ALA A 71 -2.64 -16.35 -4.42
CA ALA A 71 -1.56 -16.77 -3.53
C ALA A 71 -1.31 -15.74 -2.41
N VAL A 72 -1.37 -14.44 -2.72
CA VAL A 72 -1.31 -13.34 -1.73
C VAL A 72 -2.43 -13.44 -0.72
N ALA A 73 -3.67 -13.67 -1.16
CA ALA A 73 -4.80 -13.83 -0.26
C ALA A 73 -4.63 -15.03 0.68
N THR A 74 -4.12 -16.16 0.17
CA THR A 74 -3.80 -17.33 1.01
C THR A 74 -2.71 -17.03 2.02
N HIS A 75 -1.63 -16.35 1.59
CA HIS A 75 -0.53 -15.94 2.46
C HIS A 75 -0.98 -14.99 3.58
N ALA A 76 -1.79 -13.98 3.24
CA ALA A 76 -2.36 -13.06 4.21
C ALA A 76 -3.25 -13.78 5.24
N ARG A 77 -4.07 -14.76 4.82
CA ARG A 77 -4.89 -15.56 5.75
C ARG A 77 -4.05 -16.45 6.66
N ALA A 78 -2.88 -16.88 6.20
CA ALA A 78 -1.92 -17.65 6.99
C ALA A 78 -1.09 -16.77 7.96
N GLY A 79 -1.34 -15.45 8.01
CA GLY A 79 -0.62 -14.51 8.89
C GLY A 79 0.62 -13.89 8.26
N GLY A 80 0.93 -14.22 7.00
CA GLY A 80 2.04 -13.61 6.27
C GLY A 80 1.83 -12.11 6.04
N LEU A 81 2.92 -11.34 5.94
CA LEU A 81 2.83 -9.89 5.79
C LEU A 81 2.58 -9.49 4.33
N VAL A 82 1.72 -8.49 4.12
CA VAL A 82 1.44 -7.90 2.81
C VAL A 82 1.38 -6.38 2.94
N ILE A 83 2.15 -5.67 2.10
CA ILE A 83 2.06 -4.21 1.97
C ILE A 83 1.70 -3.85 0.53
N GLY A 84 0.68 -3.01 0.36
CA GLY A 84 0.27 -2.46 -0.92
C GLY A 84 0.54 -0.96 -0.96
N ILE A 85 1.35 -0.51 -1.91
CA ILE A 85 1.80 0.87 -2.02
C ILE A 85 1.17 1.52 -3.25
N CYS A 86 0.54 2.69 -3.08
CA CYS A 86 -0.17 3.43 -4.11
C CYS A 86 -1.15 2.54 -4.89
N ASN A 87 -0.80 2.10 -6.11
CA ASN A 87 -1.59 1.13 -6.88
C ASN A 87 -1.78 -0.20 -6.16
N GLY A 88 -0.80 -0.64 -5.37
CA GLY A 88 -0.94 -1.81 -4.51
C GLY A 88 -2.06 -1.66 -3.48
N PHE A 89 -2.27 -0.48 -2.89
CA PHE A 89 -3.38 -0.26 -1.97
C PHE A 89 -4.73 -0.37 -2.71
N GLN A 90 -4.83 0.23 -3.89
CA GLN A 90 -6.01 0.11 -4.76
C GLN A 90 -6.31 -1.38 -5.05
N ILE A 91 -5.30 -2.16 -5.44
CA ILE A 91 -5.43 -3.60 -5.71
C ILE A 91 -5.87 -4.38 -4.46
N LEU A 92 -5.36 -4.05 -3.27
CA LEU A 92 -5.74 -4.73 -2.02
C LEU A 92 -7.19 -4.47 -1.63
N CYS A 93 -7.70 -3.25 -1.87
CA CYS A 93 -9.13 -2.95 -1.72
C CYS A 93 -9.97 -3.71 -2.75
N GLU A 94 -9.55 -3.73 -4.00
CA GLU A 94 -10.23 -4.48 -5.08
C GLU A 94 -10.27 -5.98 -4.83
N ALA A 95 -9.21 -6.55 -4.25
CA ALA A 95 -9.12 -7.94 -3.86
C ALA A 95 -9.86 -8.25 -2.54
N HIS A 96 -10.49 -7.25 -1.91
CA HIS A 96 -11.18 -7.35 -0.62
C HIS A 96 -10.29 -7.85 0.52
N LEU A 97 -8.98 -7.59 0.43
CA LEU A 97 -8.04 -7.79 1.54
C LEU A 97 -8.03 -6.59 2.49
N LEU A 98 -8.44 -5.43 2.00
CA LEU A 98 -8.69 -4.21 2.77
C LEU A 98 -10.09 -3.66 2.47
N PRO A 99 -10.75 -3.01 3.45
CA PRO A 99 -12.07 -2.42 3.24
C PRO A 99 -11.97 -1.06 2.54
N GLY A 100 -13.07 -0.64 1.93
CA GLY A 100 -13.19 0.65 1.24
C GLY A 100 -12.69 0.59 -0.21
N ALA A 101 -12.56 1.77 -0.82
CA ALA A 101 -12.10 1.93 -2.19
C ALA A 101 -11.29 3.22 -2.32
N LEU A 102 -10.45 3.27 -3.35
CA LEU A 102 -9.70 4.45 -3.75
C LEU A 102 -10.35 4.97 -5.03
N ILE A 103 -10.70 6.25 -5.03
CA ILE A 103 -11.37 6.92 -6.15
C ILE A 103 -10.55 8.12 -6.61
N ARG A 104 -10.98 8.75 -7.71
CA ARG A 104 -10.36 9.99 -8.23
C ARG A 104 -10.20 11.03 -7.14
N ASN A 105 -9.04 11.68 -7.14
CA ASN A 105 -8.77 12.81 -6.26
C ASN A 105 -9.89 13.87 -6.42
N ARG A 106 -10.30 14.53 -5.34
CA ARG A 106 -11.36 15.56 -5.42
C ARG A 106 -11.04 16.70 -6.39
N GLY A 107 -9.76 17.05 -6.52
CA GLY A 107 -9.28 18.05 -7.48
C GLY A 107 -9.24 17.57 -8.94
N LEU A 108 -9.56 16.29 -9.20
CA LEU A 108 -9.56 15.65 -10.53
C LEU A 108 -8.22 15.70 -11.29
N GLN A 109 -7.13 16.01 -10.58
CA GLN A 109 -5.78 16.10 -11.12
C GLN A 109 -4.86 15.05 -10.48
N PHE A 110 -3.84 14.65 -11.24
CA PHE A 110 -2.72 13.87 -10.73
C PHE A 110 -1.88 14.74 -9.80
N ILE A 111 -1.50 14.22 -8.64
CA ILE A 111 -0.68 14.92 -7.65
C ILE A 111 0.63 14.17 -7.50
N CYS A 112 1.74 14.88 -7.72
CA CYS A 112 3.11 14.43 -7.45
C CYS A 112 3.75 15.43 -6.50
N ASP A 113 3.79 15.12 -5.20
CA ASP A 113 4.26 16.07 -4.18
C ASP A 113 4.74 15.35 -2.92
N TRP A 114 5.42 16.08 -2.04
CA TRP A 114 5.76 15.64 -0.69
C TRP A 114 4.66 16.01 0.29
N VAL A 115 4.16 15.01 1.03
CA VAL A 115 3.11 15.22 2.03
C VAL A 115 3.61 14.88 3.43
N LYS A 116 2.95 15.48 4.42
CA LYS A 116 3.14 15.15 5.84
C LYS A 116 2.10 14.13 6.26
N LEU A 117 2.54 13.06 6.90
CA LEU A 117 1.70 12.01 7.46
C LEU A 117 1.88 11.98 8.96
N ARG A 118 0.78 11.93 9.71
CA ARG A 118 0.80 11.64 11.14
C ARG A 118 0.63 10.13 11.34
N VAL A 119 1.54 9.57 12.13
CA VAL A 119 1.43 8.19 12.63
C VAL A 119 0.34 8.15 13.69
N GLU A 120 -0.73 7.42 13.43
CA GLU A 120 -1.83 7.30 14.40
C GLU A 120 -1.53 6.21 15.43
N THR A 121 -0.95 5.09 15.00
CA THR A 121 -0.60 3.96 15.85
C THR A 121 0.72 3.32 15.45
N ALA A 122 1.46 2.84 16.45
CA ALA A 122 2.66 2.02 16.28
C ALA A 122 2.36 0.52 16.49
N ASP A 123 1.10 0.15 16.77
CA ASP A 123 0.67 -1.23 16.98
C ASP A 123 0.49 -1.97 15.64
N SER A 124 1.56 -2.05 14.85
CA SER A 124 1.56 -2.78 13.59
C SER A 124 2.99 -3.17 13.20
N PRO A 125 3.21 -4.33 12.56
CA PRO A 125 4.51 -4.69 12.00
C PRO A 125 5.11 -3.62 11.08
N PHE A 126 4.26 -2.78 10.46
CA PHE A 126 4.67 -1.75 9.50
C PHE A 126 5.01 -0.40 10.15
N THR A 127 4.52 -0.11 11.36
CA THR A 127 4.74 1.17 12.05
C THR A 127 5.35 1.03 13.46
N ASN A 128 5.74 -0.18 13.87
CA ASN A 128 6.28 -0.48 15.22
C ASN A 128 7.59 0.24 15.58
N ARG A 129 8.31 0.82 14.61
CA ARG A 129 9.49 1.65 14.85
C ARG A 129 9.18 3.15 14.89
N CYS A 130 7.93 3.53 14.60
CA CYS A 130 7.45 4.90 14.71
C CYS A 130 6.89 5.17 16.11
N ARG A 131 6.56 6.43 16.38
CA ARG A 131 5.84 6.86 17.59
C ARG A 131 4.46 7.39 17.20
N PRO A 132 3.39 7.07 17.94
CA PRO A 132 2.10 7.76 17.75
C PRO A 132 2.28 9.28 17.83
N GLY A 133 1.66 10.00 16.89
CA GLY A 133 1.81 11.44 16.71
C GLY A 133 3.07 11.88 15.92
N GLN A 134 3.99 10.98 15.59
CA GLN A 134 5.15 11.30 14.76
C GLN A 134 4.72 11.80 13.39
N ILE A 135 5.36 12.86 12.91
CA ILE A 135 5.17 13.37 11.55
C ILE A 135 6.24 12.80 10.63
N LEU A 136 5.80 12.09 9.59
CA LEU A 136 6.62 11.59 8.50
C LEU A 136 6.45 12.49 7.29
N ARG A 137 7.48 12.60 6.45
CA ARG A 137 7.40 13.28 5.16
C ARG A 137 7.67 12.23 4.07
N ILE A 138 6.67 11.94 3.26
CA ILE A 138 6.70 10.85 2.26
C ILE A 138 6.09 11.38 0.96
N PRO A 139 6.65 11.06 -0.22
CA PRO A 139 6.09 11.53 -1.49
C PRO A 139 4.82 10.76 -1.87
N ILE A 140 3.97 11.39 -2.68
CA ILE A 140 2.80 10.81 -3.32
C ILE A 140 2.90 10.99 -4.83
N ALA A 141 2.30 10.07 -5.59
CA ALA A 141 2.22 10.15 -7.05
C ALA A 141 0.94 9.43 -7.53
N HIS A 142 -0.22 10.11 -7.51
CA HIS A 142 -1.49 9.45 -7.85
C HIS A 142 -2.58 10.39 -8.41
N GLY A 143 -3.43 9.86 -9.29
CA GLY A 143 -4.68 10.49 -9.75
C GLY A 143 -5.94 9.96 -9.06
N GLU A 144 -5.87 8.74 -8.51
CA GLU A 144 -6.99 8.06 -7.84
C GLU A 144 -6.59 7.60 -6.43
N GLY A 145 -6.18 8.53 -5.57
CA GLY A 145 -5.75 8.22 -4.20
C GLY A 145 -6.74 8.62 -3.12
N CYS A 146 -7.94 9.11 -3.48
CA CYS A 146 -8.93 9.50 -2.50
C CYS A 146 -9.57 8.26 -1.86
N TYR A 147 -9.21 7.95 -0.62
CA TYR A 147 -9.84 6.87 0.14
C TYR A 147 -11.28 7.21 0.50
N PHE A 148 -12.17 6.27 0.24
CA PHE A 148 -13.58 6.35 0.54
C PHE A 148 -14.06 5.02 1.14
N ALA A 149 -14.87 5.12 2.18
CA ALA A 149 -15.66 4.02 2.70
C ALA A 149 -16.92 4.56 3.37
N GLU A 150 -17.91 3.70 3.55
CA GLU A 150 -19.13 4.07 4.26
C GLU A 150 -18.83 4.50 5.71
N PRO A 151 -19.63 5.41 6.30
CA PRO A 151 -19.40 5.87 7.67
C PRO A 151 -19.31 4.75 8.71
N ALA A 152 -20.00 3.63 8.52
CA ALA A 152 -19.91 2.47 9.39
C ALA A 152 -18.51 1.82 9.36
N VAL A 153 -17.92 1.70 8.16
CA VAL A 153 -16.57 1.17 7.97
C VAL A 153 -15.54 2.09 8.61
N ILE A 154 -15.67 3.42 8.42
CA ILE A 154 -14.75 4.39 9.03
C ILE A 154 -14.79 4.30 10.56
N ARG A 155 -15.98 4.29 11.16
CA ARG A 155 -16.13 4.11 12.62
C ARG A 155 -15.53 2.79 13.10
N GLN A 156 -15.68 1.71 12.33
CA GLN A 156 -15.07 0.43 12.66
C GLN A 156 -13.55 0.51 12.61
N LEU A 157 -12.96 1.09 11.58
CA LEU A 157 -11.51 1.29 11.44
C LEU A 157 -10.94 2.10 12.61
N GLU A 158 -11.62 3.17 13.01
CA GLU A 158 -11.24 4.00 14.16
C GLU A 158 -11.34 3.23 15.47
N ARG A 159 -12.49 2.59 15.73
CA ARG A 159 -12.71 1.83 16.97
C ARG A 159 -11.75 0.65 17.14
N THR A 160 -11.27 0.09 16.04
CA THR A 160 -10.36 -1.06 16.03
C THR A 160 -8.90 -0.68 15.82
N ASP A 161 -8.58 0.62 15.83
CA ASP A 161 -7.22 1.16 15.67
C ASP A 161 -6.52 0.63 14.41
N ARG A 162 -7.21 0.69 13.26
CA ARG A 162 -6.72 0.18 11.97
C ARG A 162 -6.38 1.27 10.96
N ILE A 163 -6.39 2.51 11.38
CA ILE A 163 -5.88 3.64 10.58
C ILE A 163 -4.46 3.88 11.04
N LEU A 164 -3.48 3.60 10.19
CA LEU A 164 -2.07 3.66 10.56
C LEU A 164 -1.49 5.05 10.31
N LEU A 165 -1.91 5.67 9.20
CA LEU A 165 -1.40 6.96 8.77
C LEU A 165 -2.55 7.84 8.29
N ARG A 166 -2.54 9.10 8.74
CA ARG A 166 -3.40 10.17 8.22
C ARG A 166 -2.55 11.28 7.60
N TYR A 167 -3.07 11.89 6.56
CA TYR A 167 -2.53 13.15 6.05
C TYR A 167 -2.69 14.23 7.12
N VAL A 168 -1.65 15.05 7.32
CA VAL A 168 -1.77 16.28 8.11
C VAL A 168 -2.55 17.32 7.30
N ASP A 169 -2.15 17.50 6.05
CA ASP A 169 -2.79 18.35 5.06
C ASP A 169 -3.29 17.44 3.93
N ASN A 170 -4.60 17.17 3.90
CA ASN A 170 -5.18 16.17 3.00
C ASN A 170 -5.16 16.61 1.53
N PRO A 171 -4.34 15.98 0.68
CA PRO A 171 -4.11 16.47 -0.68
C PRO A 171 -5.20 16.04 -1.67
N ASN A 172 -5.94 14.97 -1.35
CA ASN A 172 -6.73 14.22 -2.32
C ASN A 172 -8.21 14.11 -1.96
N GLY A 173 -8.57 14.51 -0.75
CA GLY A 173 -9.94 14.53 -0.24
C GLY A 173 -10.39 13.21 0.39
N SER A 174 -9.45 12.34 0.77
CA SER A 174 -9.71 11.10 1.49
C SER A 174 -10.57 11.34 2.72
N VAL A 175 -11.55 10.47 2.96
CA VAL A 175 -12.41 10.57 4.15
C VAL A 175 -11.56 10.41 5.42
N ALA A 176 -11.81 11.29 6.40
CA ALA A 176 -11.07 11.34 7.66
C ALA A 176 -9.54 11.45 7.48
N ASP A 177 -9.08 12.06 6.37
CA ASP A 177 -7.66 12.25 6.07
C ASP A 177 -6.85 10.94 6.03
N ILE A 178 -7.50 9.81 5.77
CA ILE A 178 -6.85 8.49 5.77
C ILE A 178 -5.85 8.39 4.62
N ALA A 179 -4.59 8.08 4.94
CA ALA A 179 -3.53 7.80 3.97
C ALA A 179 -3.18 6.30 3.89
N GLY A 180 -3.39 5.55 4.99
CA GLY A 180 -3.18 4.11 5.00
C GLY A 180 -3.87 3.40 6.17
N ILE A 181 -4.30 2.16 5.91
CA ILE A 181 -5.08 1.31 6.82
C ILE A 181 -4.57 -0.13 6.82
N CYS A 182 -4.84 -0.88 7.89
CA CYS A 182 -4.56 -2.31 7.95
C CYS A 182 -5.83 -3.17 8.08
N ASN A 183 -5.68 -4.47 7.81
CA ASN A 183 -6.75 -5.45 8.02
C ASN A 183 -6.94 -5.80 9.51
N GLU A 184 -7.95 -6.63 9.83
CA GLU A 184 -8.31 -6.98 11.21
C GLU A 184 -7.17 -7.67 11.99
N THR A 185 -6.39 -8.50 11.32
CA THR A 185 -5.22 -9.19 11.88
C THR A 185 -3.93 -8.38 11.76
N ARG A 186 -4.01 -7.13 11.28
CA ARG A 186 -2.92 -6.13 11.16
C ARG A 186 -1.71 -6.55 10.30
N ASN A 187 -1.80 -7.65 9.56
CA ASN A 187 -0.73 -8.18 8.69
C ASN A 187 -0.83 -7.75 7.23
N VAL A 188 -1.93 -7.11 6.83
CA VAL A 188 -2.08 -6.48 5.51
C VAL A 188 -2.18 -4.98 5.69
N PHE A 189 -1.34 -4.21 5.00
CA PHE A 189 -1.28 -2.75 5.07
C PHE A 189 -1.39 -2.13 3.68
N GLY A 190 -2.32 -1.20 3.50
CA GLY A 190 -2.45 -0.39 2.30
C GLY A 190 -2.02 1.04 2.58
N LEU A 191 -1.19 1.61 1.73
CA LEU A 191 -0.64 2.95 1.86
C LEU A 191 -0.63 3.67 0.52
N MET A 192 -1.19 4.89 0.44
CA MET A 192 -1.14 5.69 -0.80
C MET A 192 0.21 6.35 -1.09
N PRO A 193 0.87 7.01 -0.11
CA PRO A 193 2.25 7.50 -0.25
C PRO A 193 3.28 6.41 -0.56
N HIS A 194 4.40 6.80 -1.17
CA HIS A 194 5.50 5.95 -1.62
C HIS A 194 6.68 5.97 -0.64
N PRO A 195 6.70 5.14 0.42
CA PRO A 195 7.83 5.07 1.35
C PRO A 195 9.13 4.58 0.69
N GLU A 196 9.04 3.82 -0.39
CA GLU A 196 10.18 3.36 -1.20
C GLU A 196 10.90 4.50 -1.94
N HIS A 197 10.28 5.68 -2.06
CA HIS A 197 10.91 6.89 -2.58
C HIS A 197 11.38 7.84 -1.46
N ALA A 198 11.41 7.37 -0.20
CA ALA A 198 11.76 8.15 0.99
C ALA A 198 12.77 7.41 1.89
N VAL A 199 13.85 6.89 1.30
CA VAL A 199 14.83 6.01 1.95
C VAL A 199 16.28 6.48 1.90
N ASP A 200 16.62 7.44 1.05
CA ASP A 200 17.96 7.98 0.86
C ASP A 200 17.98 9.49 1.13
N PRO A 201 18.79 10.00 2.06
CA PRO A 201 18.81 11.42 2.41
C PRO A 201 19.10 12.40 1.25
N LEU A 202 19.72 11.93 0.16
CA LEU A 202 20.06 12.73 -1.03
C LEU A 202 18.98 12.69 -2.11
N THR A 203 18.36 11.53 -2.34
CA THR A 203 17.35 11.36 -3.40
C THR A 203 15.91 11.30 -2.91
N GLY A 204 15.71 11.24 -1.60
CA GLY A 204 14.42 11.02 -0.93
C GLY A 204 14.51 9.85 0.00
#